data_AF-A0A838G379-F1
#
_entry.id   AF-A0A838G379-F1
#
_cell.length_a   1.000
_cell.length_b   1.000
_cell.length_c   1.000
_cell.angle_alpha   90.00
_cell.angle_beta   90.00
_cell.angle_gamma   90.00
#
_symmetry.space_group_name_H-M   'P 1'
#
loop_
_entity.id
_entity.type
_entity.pdbx_description
1 polymer ?
#
loop_
_entity_poly.entity_id
_entity_poly.type
_entity_poly.pdbx_seq_one_letter_code
_entity_poly.pdbx_strand_id
1 'polypeptide(L)'
;MTPTTPTTPTTPTTSPTLSDSRAETAARVISAMAGPDARLRDDQATAVAALCEPAARVLVVQATGWGKSAVYWAATAVRRSEGAGPTLVVSPLLSLMRDQVAAAARAGL
;
A
#
# COMPACT_ATOMS: atom_id res chain seq x y z
N MET A 1 32.36 -14.38 32.87
CA MET A 1 31.51 -14.41 31.67
C MET A 1 31.07 -12.97 31.41
N THR A 2 31.69 -12.30 30.44
CA THR A 2 31.36 -10.92 30.07
C THR A 2 30.13 -10.96 29.14
N PRO A 3 29.04 -10.25 29.43
CA PRO A 3 27.88 -10.26 28.54
C PRO A 3 28.23 -9.51 27.25
N THR A 4 28.13 -10.19 26.12
CA THR A 4 28.21 -9.59 24.79
C THR A 4 26.92 -8.80 24.52
N THR A 5 27.04 -7.49 24.36
CA THR A 5 25.92 -6.62 23.96
C THR A 5 25.50 -6.96 22.52
N PRO A 6 24.22 -7.22 22.23
CA PRO A 6 23.77 -7.44 20.86
C PRO A 6 23.94 -6.14 20.06
N THR A 7 24.69 -6.21 18.97
CA THR A 7 24.82 -5.12 18.00
C THR A 7 23.52 -5.03 17.21
N THR A 8 22.74 -3.97 17.44
CA THR A 8 21.56 -3.66 16.64
C THR A 8 22.00 -3.42 15.19
N PRO A 9 21.43 -4.10 14.19
CA PRO A 9 21.71 -3.78 12.79
C PRO A 9 21.18 -2.37 12.49
N THR A 10 22.09 -1.42 12.27
CA THR A 10 21.76 -0.08 11.77
C THR A 10 21.50 -0.20 10.27
N THR A 11 20.29 -0.60 9.88
CA THR A 11 19.89 -0.57 8.47
C THR A 11 19.69 0.90 8.05
N PRO A 12 20.30 1.36 6.95
CA PRO A 12 20.04 2.71 6.45
C PRO A 12 18.53 2.85 6.19
N THR A 13 17.87 3.71 6.97
CA THR A 13 16.42 3.94 6.93
C THR A 13 16.10 4.92 5.80
N THR A 14 16.41 4.56 4.56
CA THR A 14 15.88 5.31 3.42
C THR A 14 14.54 4.68 3.09
N SER A 15 13.46 5.30 3.55
CA SER A 15 12.11 4.84 3.22
C SER A 15 11.92 4.91 1.71
N PRO A 16 11.42 3.84 1.07
CA PRO A 16 11.22 3.82 -0.37
C PRO A 16 10.20 4.89 -0.78
N THR A 17 10.42 5.49 -1.95
CA THR A 17 9.55 6.50 -2.55
C THR A 17 8.98 6.00 -3.87
N LEU A 18 7.81 6.50 -4.25
CA LEU A 18 7.20 6.18 -5.55
C LEU A 18 7.95 6.92 -6.66
N SER A 19 8.24 6.22 -7.76
CA SER A 19 8.59 6.88 -9.01
C SER A 19 7.37 7.65 -9.56
N ASP A 20 7.60 8.61 -10.44
CA ASP A 20 6.53 9.42 -11.05
C ASP A 20 5.45 8.55 -11.72
N SER A 21 5.86 7.52 -12.45
CA SER A 21 4.95 6.57 -13.11
C SER A 21 4.07 5.78 -12.14
N ARG A 22 4.65 5.35 -11.01
CA ARG A 22 3.92 4.65 -9.93
C ARG A 22 2.97 5.62 -9.23
N ALA A 23 3.43 6.85 -8.97
CA ALA A 23 2.63 7.89 -8.35
C ALA A 23 1.42 8.29 -9.20
N GLU A 24 1.58 8.43 -10.52
CA GLU A 24 0.49 8.73 -11.45
C GLU A 24 -0.57 7.61 -11.46
N THR A 25 -0.12 6.35 -11.53
CA THR A 25 -1.03 5.20 -11.48
C THR A 25 -1.80 5.12 -10.17
N ALA A 26 -1.10 5.32 -9.04
CA ALA A 26 -1.74 5.38 -7.74
C ALA A 26 -2.77 6.52 -7.67
N ALA A 27 -2.43 7.72 -8.14
CA ALA A 27 -3.31 8.89 -8.12
C ALA A 27 -4.61 8.67 -8.90
N ARG A 28 -4.54 8.02 -10.08
CA ARG A 28 -5.75 7.68 -10.86
C ARG A 28 -6.71 6.78 -10.08
N VAL A 29 -6.19 5.75 -9.41
CA VAL A 29 -7.04 4.81 -8.65
C VAL A 29 -7.58 5.45 -7.37
N ILE A 30 -6.78 6.23 -6.66
CA ILE A 30 -7.25 6.94 -5.45
C ILE A 30 -8.34 7.96 -5.80
N SER A 31 -8.16 8.72 -6.88
CA SER A 31 -9.17 9.69 -7.31
C SER A 31 -10.47 9.03 -7.78
N ALA A 32 -10.39 7.90 -8.49
CA ALA A 32 -11.57 7.13 -8.89
C ALA A 32 -12.36 6.56 -7.68
N MET A 33 -11.67 6.19 -6.60
CA MET A 33 -12.31 5.61 -5.42
C MET A 33 -12.91 6.65 -4.46
N ALA A 34 -12.22 7.77 -4.26
CA ALA A 34 -12.50 8.71 -3.18
C ALA A 34 -12.78 10.14 -3.64
N GLY A 35 -12.77 10.41 -4.95
CA GLY A 35 -13.08 11.71 -5.55
C GLY A 35 -11.87 12.41 -6.16
N PRO A 36 -12.09 13.43 -7.00
CA PRO A 36 -11.04 14.06 -7.84
C PRO A 36 -9.89 14.68 -7.03
N ASP A 37 -10.17 15.13 -5.81
CA ASP A 37 -9.17 15.76 -4.92
C ASP A 37 -8.49 14.76 -3.98
N ALA A 38 -8.86 13.49 -4.02
CA ALA A 38 -8.26 12.48 -3.16
C ALA A 38 -6.79 12.26 -3.53
N ARG A 39 -5.93 12.28 -2.51
CA ARG A 39 -4.49 12.02 -2.64
C ARG A 39 -4.06 11.02 -1.57
N LEU A 40 -2.99 10.28 -1.86
CA LEU A 40 -2.33 9.48 -0.83
C LEU A 40 -1.73 10.43 0.22
N ARG A 41 -1.83 10.02 1.48
CA ARG A 41 -1.03 10.60 2.56
C ARG A 41 0.42 10.15 2.39
N ASP A 42 1.38 10.90 2.93
CA ASP A 42 2.81 10.60 2.79
C ASP A 42 3.16 9.19 3.29
N ASP A 43 2.62 8.81 4.45
CA ASP A 43 2.81 7.49 5.04
C ASP A 43 2.12 6.36 4.26
N GLN A 44 1.01 6.65 3.58
CA GLN A 44 0.41 5.72 2.61
C GLN A 44 1.30 5.55 1.38
N ALA A 45 1.84 6.64 0.82
CA ALA A 45 2.73 6.61 -0.32
C ALA A 45 4.00 5.81 -0.03
N THR A 46 4.58 5.96 1.17
CA THR A 46 5.70 5.14 1.63
C THR A 46 5.34 3.65 1.69
N ALA A 47 4.16 3.31 2.22
CA ALA A 47 3.71 1.90 2.28
C ALA A 47 3.50 1.29 0.87
N VAL A 48 2.94 2.07 -0.07
CA VAL A 48 2.78 1.64 -1.46
C VAL A 48 4.14 1.44 -2.11
N ALA A 49 5.07 2.39 -1.95
CA ALA A 49 6.43 2.27 -2.50
C ALA A 49 7.13 1.02 -1.99
N ALA A 50 7.07 0.77 -0.67
CA ALA A 50 7.64 -0.41 -0.05
C ALA A 50 7.03 -1.71 -0.59
N LEU A 51 5.72 -1.77 -0.82
CA LEU A 51 5.05 -2.95 -1.39
C LEU A 51 5.40 -3.19 -2.87
N CYS A 52 5.87 -2.17 -3.58
CA CYS A 52 6.26 -2.30 -4.98
C CYS A 52 7.72 -2.75 -5.18
N GLU A 53 8.48 -2.86 -4.09
CA GLU A 53 9.84 -3.42 -4.14
C GLU A 53 9.83 -4.95 -4.30
N PRO A 54 10.82 -5.52 -5.01
CA PRO A 54 10.91 -6.96 -5.19
C PRO A 54 10.98 -7.72 -3.87
N ALA A 55 10.17 -8.78 -3.73
CA ALA A 55 10.12 -9.66 -2.55
C ALA A 55 9.85 -8.95 -1.21
N ALA A 56 9.30 -7.72 -1.23
CA ALA A 56 9.04 -6.96 -0.02
C ALA A 56 7.93 -7.57 0.85
N ARG A 57 8.11 -7.45 2.18
CA ARG A 57 7.10 -7.77 3.18
C ARG A 57 6.93 -6.55 4.07
N VAL A 58 5.73 -5.95 4.05
CA VAL A 58 5.46 -4.68 4.73
C VAL A 58 4.42 -4.89 5.82
N LEU A 59 4.70 -4.40 7.04
CA LEU A 59 3.75 -4.33 8.14
C LEU A 59 3.35 -2.87 8.37
N VAL A 60 2.07 -2.55 8.20
CA VAL A 60 1.53 -1.21 8.44
C VAL A 60 0.71 -1.23 9.73
N VAL A 61 1.16 -0.50 10.75
CA VAL A 61 0.46 -0.35 12.03
C VAL A 61 -0.06 1.08 12.12
N GLN A 62 -1.37 1.24 11.95
CA GLN A 62 -2.03 2.55 11.92
C GLN A 62 -3.44 2.46 12.51
N ALA A 63 -3.93 3.57 13.06
CA ALA A 63 -5.25 3.69 13.66
C ALA A 63 -6.40 3.32 12.69
N THR A 64 -7.59 3.05 13.25
CA THR A 64 -8.82 2.93 12.45
C THR A 64 -9.13 4.25 11.75
N GLY A 65 -9.73 4.20 10.55
CA GLY A 65 -9.99 5.40 9.75
C GLY A 65 -8.76 6.00 9.03
N TRP A 66 -7.56 5.47 9.23
CA TRP A 66 -6.35 5.96 8.53
C TRP A 66 -6.39 5.79 7.00
N GLY A 67 -7.24 4.89 6.49
CA GLY A 67 -7.34 4.62 5.05
C GLY A 67 -6.40 3.51 4.57
N LYS A 68 -6.25 2.43 5.34
CA LYS A 68 -5.42 1.26 4.99
C LYS A 68 -5.77 0.65 3.62
N SER A 69 -7.02 0.78 3.19
CA SER A 69 -7.48 0.31 1.89
C SER A 69 -6.83 1.03 0.71
N ALA A 70 -6.55 2.33 0.84
CA ALA A 70 -5.86 3.08 -0.20
C ALA A 70 -4.50 2.45 -0.57
N VAL A 71 -3.79 1.88 0.42
CA VAL A 71 -2.48 1.26 0.22
C VAL A 71 -2.58 0.04 -0.69
N TYR A 72 -3.42 -0.95 -0.35
CA TYR A 72 -3.47 -2.17 -1.13
C TYR A 72 -4.10 -1.94 -2.51
N TRP A 73 -5.04 -0.99 -2.67
CA TRP A 73 -5.59 -0.64 -3.99
C TRP A 73 -4.56 0.02 -4.89
N ALA A 74 -3.85 1.03 -4.38
CA ALA A 74 -2.79 1.71 -5.14
C ALA A 74 -1.67 0.73 -5.51
N ALA A 75 -1.22 -0.11 -4.56
CA ALA A 75 -0.21 -1.13 -4.82
C ALA A 75 -0.69 -2.15 -5.87
N THR A 76 -1.93 -2.62 -5.78
CA THR A 76 -2.52 -3.54 -6.78
C THR A 76 -2.48 -2.92 -8.18
N ALA A 77 -2.87 -1.65 -8.32
CA ALA A 77 -2.90 -0.95 -9.59
C ALA A 77 -1.51 -0.76 -10.19
N VAL A 78 -0.54 -0.34 -9.36
CA VAL A 78 0.86 -0.19 -9.77
C VAL A 78 1.42 -1.54 -10.23
N ARG A 79 1.30 -2.59 -9.41
CA ARG A 79 1.82 -3.92 -9.74
C ARG A 79 1.18 -4.48 -11.01
N ARG A 80 -0.12 -4.28 -11.20
CA ARG A 80 -0.81 -4.67 -12.44
C ARG A 80 -0.29 -3.91 -13.67
N SER A 81 -0.02 -2.61 -13.54
CA SER A 81 0.56 -1.81 -14.63
C SER A 81 1.99 -2.27 -15.01
N GLU A 82 2.71 -2.86 -14.05
CA GLU A 82 4.03 -3.46 -14.24
C GLU A 82 3.96 -4.92 -14.76
N GLY A 83 2.77 -5.43 -15.09
CA GLY A 83 2.58 -6.80 -15.59
C GLY A 83 2.59 -7.88 -14.51
N ALA A 84 2.49 -7.52 -13.23
CA ALA A 84 2.32 -8.51 -12.16
C ALA A 84 0.91 -9.13 -12.18
N GLY A 85 0.79 -10.30 -11.56
CA GLY A 85 -0.46 -11.03 -11.41
C GLY A 85 -1.47 -10.40 -10.44
N PRO A 86 -2.58 -11.10 -10.14
CA PRO A 86 -3.64 -10.58 -9.29
C PRO A 86 -3.16 -10.36 -7.84
N THR A 87 -3.82 -9.45 -7.13
CA THR A 87 -3.65 -9.27 -5.69
C THR A 87 -4.80 -9.94 -4.94
N LEU A 88 -4.46 -10.69 -3.88
CA LEU A 88 -5.44 -11.31 -2.98
C LEU A 88 -5.53 -10.51 -1.69
N VAL A 89 -6.71 -9.93 -1.41
CA VAL A 89 -7.01 -9.27 -0.15
C VAL A 89 -7.81 -10.23 0.73
N VAL A 90 -7.31 -10.52 1.93
CA VAL A 90 -7.95 -11.43 2.89
C VAL A 90 -8.50 -10.63 4.06
N SER A 91 -9.78 -10.82 4.39
CA SER A 91 -10.43 -10.18 5.53
C SER A 91 -11.27 -11.20 6.31
N PRO A 92 -11.30 -11.12 7.65
CA PRO A 92 -12.14 -11.99 8.47
C PRO A 92 -13.62 -11.56 8.49
N LEU A 93 -13.98 -10.39 7.95
CA LEU A 93 -15.33 -9.82 8.04
C LEU A 93 -16.01 -9.72 6.68
N LEU A 94 -17.06 -10.52 6.46
CA LEU A 94 -17.82 -10.54 5.20
C LEU A 94 -18.46 -9.19 4.86
N SER A 95 -18.95 -8.44 5.87
CA SER A 95 -19.51 -7.09 5.66
C SER A 95 -18.47 -6.16 5.05
N LEU A 96 -17.26 -6.16 5.61
CA LEU A 96 -16.15 -5.35 5.11
C LEU A 96 -15.71 -5.77 3.70
N MET A 97 -15.73 -7.06 3.39
CA MET A 97 -15.41 -7.55 2.04
C MET A 97 -16.39 -6.99 1.00
N ARG A 98 -17.69 -6.91 1.31
CA ARG A 98 -18.70 -6.37 0.40
C ARG A 98 -18.46 -4.89 0.09
N ASP A 99 -18.16 -4.10 1.13
CA ASP A 99 -17.84 -2.68 0.96
C ASP A 99 -16.58 -2.48 0.11
N GLN A 100 -15.57 -3.34 0.30
CA GLN A 100 -14.33 -3.33 -0.48
C GLN A 100 -14.57 -3.68 -1.95
N VAL A 101 -15.40 -4.68 -2.25
CA VAL A 101 -15.78 -5.03 -3.63
C VAL A 101 -16.49 -3.86 -4.32
N ALA A 102 -17.45 -3.23 -3.64
CA ALA A 102 -18.14 -2.07 -4.20
C ALA A 102 -17.19 -0.89 -4.46
N ALA A 103 -16.20 -0.67 -3.58
CA ALA A 103 -15.17 0.34 -3.77
C ALA A 103 -14.23 0.02 -4.95
N ALA A 104 -13.80 -1.23 -5.08
CA ALA A 104 -12.96 -1.69 -6.18
C ALA A 104 -13.66 -1.51 -7.54
N ALA A 105 -14.95 -1.87 -7.63
CA ALA A 105 -15.72 -1.72 -8.85
C ALA A 105 -15.79 -0.26 -9.33
N ARG A 106 -15.92 0.72 -8.41
CA ARG A 106 -15.88 2.15 -8.76
C ARG A 106 -14.51 2.60 -9.28
N ALA A 107 -13.44 1.92 -8.85
CA ALA A 107 -12.07 2.19 -9.27
C ALA A 107 -11.70 1.57 -10.62
N GLY A 108 -12.59 0.76 -11.22
CA GLY A 108 -12.29 -0.03 -12.41
C GLY A 108 -11.28 -1.17 -12.14
N LEU A 109 -11.27 -1.70 -10.91
CA LEU A 109 -10.43 -2.83 -10.49
C LEU A 109 -11.21 -4.16 -10.53
#